data_AF-A0A9X9LC70-F1
#
_entry.id   AF-A0A9X9LC70-F1
#
_cell.length_a   1.000
_cell.length_b   1.000
_cell.length_c   1.000
_cell.angle_alpha   90.00
_cell.angle_beta   90.00
_cell.angle_gamma   90.00
#
_symmetry.space_group_name_H-M   'P 1'
#
loop_
_entity.id
_entity.type
_entity.pdbx_description
1 polymer ?
#
loop_
_entity_poly.entity_id
_entity_poly.type
_entity_poly.pdbx_seq_one_letter_code
_entity_poly.pdbx_strand_id
1 'polypeptide(L)'
;MRSGCNLNAARFCCFMAEKLSIHPSSCHGWILGEYGNSNVAVWSGVNAAALCLQELNPEMGTDNDSENWRGKHKRWSKVPMKSSS
;
A
#
# COMPACT_ATOMS: atom_id res chain seq x y z
N MET A 1 -21.77 -3.20 4.79
CA MET A 1 -20.49 -3.93 4.54
C MET A 1 -19.49 -2.98 3.90
N ARG A 2 -18.32 -2.76 4.52
CA ARG A 2 -17.29 -1.79 4.10
C ARG A 2 -16.60 -2.23 2.80
N SER A 3 -17.09 -1.76 1.64
CA SER A 3 -16.39 -1.91 0.35
C SER A 3 -15.14 -1.03 0.24
N GLY A 4 -15.06 0.06 1.03
CA GLY A 4 -13.98 1.06 0.94
C GLY A 4 -12.59 0.60 1.41
N CYS A 5 -12.48 -0.32 2.38
CA CYS A 5 -11.18 -0.77 2.88
C CYS A 5 -10.54 -1.83 1.97
N ASN A 6 -11.35 -2.71 1.37
CA ASN A 6 -10.87 -3.75 0.46
C ASN A 6 -10.27 -3.12 -0.82
N LEU A 7 -10.95 -2.13 -1.40
CA LEU A 7 -10.43 -1.44 -2.60
C LEU A 7 -9.09 -0.73 -2.35
N ASN A 8 -8.92 -0.09 -1.19
CA ASN A 8 -7.65 0.55 -0.82
C ASN A 8 -6.54 -0.47 -0.58
N ALA A 9 -6.83 -1.63 0.00
CA ALA A 9 -5.88 -2.72 0.17
C ALA A 9 -5.46 -3.32 -1.18
N ALA A 10 -6.40 -3.56 -2.10
CA ALA A 10 -6.09 -4.03 -3.45
C ALA A 10 -5.22 -3.03 -4.22
N ARG A 11 -5.54 -1.73 -4.16
CA ARG A 11 -4.71 -0.67 -4.78
C ARG A 11 -3.30 -0.63 -4.20
N PHE A 12 -3.21 -0.78 -2.88
CA PHE A 12 -1.92 -0.84 -2.20
C PHE A 12 -1.10 -2.03 -2.71
N CYS A 13 -1.66 -3.24 -2.71
CA CYS A 13 -0.97 -4.43 -3.21
C CYS A 13 -0.53 -4.29 -4.68
N CYS A 14 -1.37 -3.74 -5.57
CA CYS A 14 -0.99 -3.51 -6.96
C CYS A 14 0.17 -2.53 -7.11
N PHE A 15 0.17 -1.43 -6.35
CA PHE A 15 1.28 -0.46 -6.37
C PHE A 15 2.59 -1.08 -5.89
N MET A 16 2.54 -1.89 -4.83
CA MET A 16 3.69 -2.63 -4.33
C MET A 16 4.18 -3.67 -5.33
N ALA A 17 3.25 -4.38 -5.97
CA ALA A 17 3.54 -5.37 -6.99
C ALA A 17 4.25 -4.78 -8.21
N GLU A 18 3.79 -3.63 -8.70
CA GLU A 18 4.45 -2.88 -9.78
C GLU A 18 5.85 -2.44 -9.37
N LYS A 19 6.02 -1.95 -8.14
CA LYS A 19 7.31 -1.50 -7.62
C LYS A 19 8.33 -2.62 -7.43
N LEU A 20 7.86 -3.78 -6.99
CA LEU A 20 8.71 -4.95 -6.72
C LEU A 20 8.80 -5.89 -7.94
N SER A 21 8.12 -5.57 -9.04
CA SER A 21 8.00 -6.43 -10.24
C SER A 21 7.51 -7.85 -9.91
N ILE A 22 6.56 -7.96 -8.98
CA ILE A 22 5.93 -9.23 -8.58
C ILE A 22 4.46 -9.25 -8.98
N HIS A 23 3.84 -10.43 -8.95
CA HIS A 23 2.40 -10.53 -9.16
C HIS A 23 1.64 -9.97 -7.95
N PRO A 24 0.57 -9.17 -8.11
CA PRO A 24 -0.20 -8.60 -7.00
C PRO A 24 -0.80 -9.64 -6.07
N SER A 25 -1.10 -10.85 -6.56
CA SER A 25 -1.53 -11.97 -5.71
C SER A 25 -0.46 -12.45 -4.73
N SER A 26 0.82 -12.17 -5.01
CA SER A 26 1.95 -12.48 -4.13
C SER A 26 2.28 -11.34 -3.17
N CYS A 27 1.45 -10.29 -3.14
CA CYS A 27 1.58 -9.17 -2.21
C CYS A 27 0.38 -9.13 -1.26
N HIS A 28 0.65 -9.27 0.03
CA HIS A 28 -0.34 -9.16 1.09
C HIS A 28 -0.06 -7.90 1.91
N GLY A 29 -1.02 -6.98 1.91
CA GLY A 29 -0.94 -5.73 2.65
C GLY A 29 -2.30 -5.35 3.22
N TRP A 30 -2.27 -4.63 4.34
CA TRP A 30 -3.47 -4.26 5.07
C TRP A 30 -3.55 -2.73 5.18
N ILE A 31 -4.69 -2.19 4.77
CA ILE A 31 -5.04 -0.78 4.99
C ILE A 31 -6.15 -0.74 6.03
N LEU A 32 -5.85 -0.17 7.19
CA LEU A 32 -6.82 0.06 8.27
C LEU A 32 -7.38 1.47 8.17
N GLY A 33 -8.58 1.67 8.74
CA GLY A 33 -9.21 2.99 8.79
C GLY A 33 -10.23 3.24 7.67
N GLU A 34 -10.88 4.40 7.74
CA GLU A 34 -11.97 4.77 6.84
C GLU A 34 -11.49 5.34 5.52
N TYR A 35 -12.30 5.16 4.47
CA TYR A 35 -12.03 5.71 3.15
C TYR A 35 -11.87 7.23 3.21
N GLY A 36 -10.71 7.76 2.80
CA GLY A 36 -10.41 9.19 2.83
C GLY A 36 -9.08 9.48 3.51
N ASN A 37 -9.06 10.46 4.41
CA ASN A 37 -7.83 10.99 5.03
C ASN A 37 -7.35 10.21 6.27
N SER A 38 -8.13 9.23 6.76
CA SER A 38 -7.86 8.51 8.01
C SER A 38 -7.48 7.05 7.79
N ASN A 39 -7.11 6.68 6.57
CA ASN A 39 -6.58 5.35 6.29
C ASN A 39 -5.09 5.27 6.64
N VAL A 40 -4.70 4.15 7.22
CA VAL A 40 -3.35 3.86 7.69
C VAL A 40 -2.91 2.55 7.07
N ALA A 41 -1.84 2.59 6.28
CA ALA A 41 -1.16 1.39 5.83
C ALA A 41 -0.40 0.74 6.99
N VAL A 42 -0.63 -0.54 7.20
CA VAL A 42 0.08 -1.35 8.20
C VAL A 42 1.33 -1.93 7.55
N TRP A 43 2.38 -1.12 7.44
CA TRP A 43 3.64 -1.48 6.79
C TRP A 43 4.34 -2.69 7.41
N SER A 44 4.20 -2.86 8.73
CA SER A 44 4.79 -3.97 9.47
C SER A 44 4.20 -5.34 9.15
N GLY A 45 2.98 -5.38 8.61
CA GLY A 45 2.32 -6.62 8.20
C GLY A 45 2.36 -6.86 6.69
N VAL A 46 3.10 -6.05 5.93
CA VAL A 46 3.17 -6.18 4.47
C VAL A 46 4.19 -7.24 4.11
N ASN A 47 3.72 -8.26 3.39
CA ASN A 47 4.54 -9.34 2.87
C ASN A 47 4.44 -9.36 1.34
N ALA A 48 5.58 -9.35 0.67
CA ALA A 48 5.66 -9.36 -0.79
C ALA A 48 6.64 -10.46 -1.21
N ALA A 49 6.17 -11.38 -2.05
CA ALA A 49 6.98 -12.53 -2.51
C ALA A 49 7.62 -13.34 -1.36
N ALA A 50 6.87 -13.54 -0.26
CA ALA A 50 7.30 -14.19 0.98
C ALA A 50 8.39 -13.46 1.78
N LEU A 51 8.71 -12.22 1.44
CA LEU A 51 9.61 -11.36 2.21
C LEU A 51 8.80 -10.32 2.98
N CYS A 52 9.15 -10.10 4.25
CA CYS A 52 8.57 -9.02 5.01
C CYS A 52 9.15 -7.71 4.48
N LEU A 53 8.29 -6.78 4.13
CA LEU A 53 8.72 -5.56 3.49
C LEU A 53 9.51 -4.64 4.44
N GLN A 54 9.25 -4.76 5.74
CA GLN A 54 10.03 -4.12 6.80
C GLN A 54 11.44 -4.72 6.96
N GLU A 55 11.67 -5.97 6.52
CA GLU A 55 13.04 -6.55 6.49
C GLU A 55 13.85 -5.98 5.31
N LEU A 56 13.19 -5.68 4.19
CA LEU A 56 13.82 -5.06 3.02
C LEU A 56 14.09 -3.57 3.24
N ASN A 57 13.16 -2.86 3.88
CA ASN A 57 13.30 -1.45 4.22
C ASN A 57 12.74 -1.20 5.63
N PRO A 58 13.58 -1.28 6.68
CA PRO A 58 13.14 -1.08 8.06
C PRO A 58 12.69 0.36 8.35
N GLU A 59 13.14 1.33 7.56
CA GLU A 59 12.74 2.73 7.67
C GLU A 59 11.44 3.03 6.93
N MET A 60 10.86 2.05 6.23
CA MET A 60 9.66 2.23 5.42
C MET A 60 8.47 2.73 6.25
N GLY A 61 7.87 3.83 5.77
CA GLY A 61 6.72 4.45 6.43
C GLY A 61 7.07 5.31 7.66
N THR A 62 8.37 5.43 7.99
CA THR A 62 8.90 6.41 8.95
C THR A 62 9.25 7.73 8.25
N ASP A 63 9.59 8.76 9.03
CA ASP A 63 10.03 10.05 8.49
C ASP A 63 11.42 10.01 7.84
N ASN A 64 12.23 8.99 8.17
CA ASN A 64 13.55 8.76 7.58
C ASN A 64 13.49 7.95 6.28
N ASP A 65 12.30 7.56 5.83
CA ASP A 65 12.13 6.79 4.61
C ASP A 65 12.57 7.60 3.37
N SER A 66 13.73 7.23 2.82
CA SER A 66 14.31 7.88 1.62
C SER A 66 13.36 7.88 0.41
N GLU A 67 12.46 6.89 0.33
CA GLU A 67 11.50 6.74 -0.75
C GLU A 67 10.14 7.42 -0.51
N ASN A 68 9.92 8.01 0.67
CA ASN A 68 8.68 8.65 1.09
C ASN A 68 7.40 7.84 0.75
N TRP A 69 7.40 6.55 1.10
CA TRP A 69 6.27 5.62 0.98
C TRP A 69 5.01 6.13 1.67
N ARG A 70 5.16 6.87 2.77
CA ARG A 70 4.07 7.57 3.47
C ARG A 70 3.40 8.63 2.61
N GLY A 71 4.19 9.45 1.91
CA GLY A 71 3.71 10.44 0.96
C GLY A 71 3.06 9.81 -0.27
N LYS A 72 3.67 8.75 -0.81
CA LYS A 72 3.10 7.95 -1.91
C LYS A 72 1.73 7.40 -1.52
N HIS A 73 1.57 6.86 -0.30
CA HIS A 73 0.29 6.42 0.25
C HIS A 73 -0.80 7.48 0.23
N LYS A 74 -0.49 8.68 0.72
CA LYS A 74 -1.43 9.82 0.67
C LYS A 74 -1.78 10.25 -0.75
N ARG A 75 -0.89 10.03 -1.72
CA ARG A 75 -1.14 10.37 -3.12
C ARG A 75 -2.12 9.40 -3.76
N TRP A 76 -1.85 8.09 -3.76
CA TRP A 76 -2.74 7.13 -4.43
C TRP A 76 -4.07 6.89 -3.69
N SER A 77 -4.13 7.11 -2.37
CA SER A 77 -5.41 7.10 -1.63
C SER A 77 -6.38 8.21 -2.06
N LYS A 78 -5.85 9.31 -2.63
CA LYS A 78 -6.64 10.45 -3.12
C LYS A 78 -6.94 10.42 -4.62
N VAL A 79 -6.32 9.52 -5.37
CA VAL A 79 -6.52 9.45 -6.83
C VAL A 79 -7.82 8.66 -7.11
N PRO A 80 -8.85 9.27 -7.73
CA PRO A 80 -9.96 8.52 -8.30
C PRO A 80 -9.43 7.71 -9.50
N MET A 81 -9.84 6.45 -9.65
CA MET A 81 -9.54 5.67 -10.86
C MET A 81 -10.07 6.46 -12.05
N LYS A 82 -9.17 6.95 -12.91
CA LYS A 82 -9.56 7.18 -14.30
C LYS A 82 -9.82 5.79 -14.87
N SER A 83 -11.09 5.50 -15.15
CA SER A 83 -11.46 4.45 -16.08
C SER A 83 -10.80 4.83 -17.40
N SER A 84 -9.69 4.18 -17.77
CA SER A 84 -9.27 4.19 -19.16
C SER A 84 -10.34 3.41 -19.93
N SER A 85 -11.17 4.16 -20.65
CA SER A 85 -11.94 3.66 -21.80
C SER A 85 -11.00 3.37 -22.96
#